data_AF-A0A5B6Z3N5-F1
#
_entry.id   AF-A0A5B6Z3N5-F1
#
_cell.length_a   1.000
_cell.length_b   1.000
_cell.length_c   1.000
_cell.angle_alpha   90.00
_cell.angle_beta   90.00
_cell.angle_gamma   90.00
#
_symmetry.space_group_name_H-M   'P 1'
#
loop_
_entity.id
_entity.type
_entity.pdbx_description
1 polymer ?
#
loop_
_entity_poly.entity_id
_entity_poly.type
_entity_poly.pdbx_seq_one_letter_code
_entity_poly.pdbx_strand_id
1 'polypeptide(L)'
;MGADDDMQQLSEALGAAKIRVEGCSSFLKAAIKWSAEFGAPRNGSPELNDMLAEYIYSESPEVDMTRVSFYFVRGEHPRKFASTLVNFMGKCYPGEDDLAIARAVLMYLSLSNLRDANDLMDEVKKQAESKQLDFPKSDLIQFINYLLQTLQRDAFPLFNMLRQSYRSCIDREPAFNELLDEIAEKFYGVQRRSPLQGMFGDFFKMMGGDSM
;
A
#
# COMPACT_ATOMS: atom_id res chain seq x y z
N MET A 1 13.06 -17.55 36.66
CA MET A 1 14.31 -18.09 36.08
C MET A 1 14.09 -18.67 34.69
N GLY A 2 13.07 -19.51 34.41
CA GLY A 2 12.81 -19.98 33.03
C GLY A 2 12.19 -18.91 32.10
N ALA A 3 11.21 -18.14 32.59
CA ALA A 3 10.50 -17.17 31.75
C ALA A 3 11.36 -15.99 31.26
N ASP A 4 12.37 -15.58 32.04
CA ASP A 4 13.28 -14.50 31.64
C ASP A 4 14.25 -14.95 30.54
N ASP A 5 14.68 -16.21 30.58
CA ASP A 5 15.54 -16.83 29.56
C ASP A 5 14.77 -17.04 28.24
N ASP A 6 13.52 -17.50 28.32
CA ASP A 6 12.64 -17.63 27.15
C ASP A 6 12.37 -16.28 26.47
N MET A 7 12.14 -15.22 27.27
CA MET A 7 11.89 -13.88 26.75
C MET A 7 13.15 -13.30 26.08
N GLN A 8 14.32 -13.57 26.66
CA GLN A 8 15.60 -13.17 26.07
C GLN A 8 15.83 -13.88 24.74
N GLN A 9 15.65 -15.20 24.67
CA GLN A 9 15.82 -15.97 23.43
C GLN A 9 14.88 -15.51 22.32
N LEU A 10 13.62 -15.20 22.66
CA LEU A 10 12.66 -14.66 21.69
C LEU A 10 13.10 -13.27 21.18
N SER A 11 13.59 -12.40 22.07
CA SER A 11 14.12 -11.08 21.68
C SER A 11 15.31 -11.21 20.73
N GLU A 12 16.23 -12.13 21.00
CA GLU A 12 17.40 -12.39 20.15
C GLU A 12 16.98 -12.94 18.77
N ALA A 13 16.03 -13.87 18.74
CA ALA A 13 15.49 -14.43 17.51
C ALA A 13 14.78 -13.38 16.64
N LEU A 14 13.98 -12.49 17.26
CA LEU A 14 13.33 -11.37 16.58
C LEU A 14 14.36 -10.38 16.00
N GLY A 15 15.39 -10.06 16.78
CA GLY A 15 16.51 -9.21 16.33
C GLY A 15 17.23 -9.81 15.11
N ALA A 16 17.57 -11.10 15.17
CA ALA A 16 18.21 -11.80 14.06
C ALA A 16 17.31 -11.84 12.80
N ALA A 17 16.00 -12.08 12.97
CA ALA A 17 15.05 -12.06 11.87
C ALA A 17 14.97 -10.67 11.22
N LYS A 18 14.89 -9.60 12.01
CA LYS A 18 14.88 -8.22 11.51
C LYS A 18 16.13 -7.90 10.67
N ILE A 19 17.31 -8.28 11.16
CA ILE A 19 18.58 -8.08 10.44
C ILE A 19 18.58 -8.80 9.09
N ARG A 20 18.11 -10.05 9.04
CA ARG A 20 18.04 -10.80 7.77
C ARG A 20 17.11 -10.12 6.77
N VAL A 21 15.91 -9.73 7.22
CA VAL A 21 14.91 -9.06 6.38
C VAL A 21 15.45 -7.76 5.82
N GLU A 22 16.12 -6.96 6.64
CA GLU A 22 16.74 -5.70 6.23
C GLU A 22 17.86 -5.93 5.20
N GLY A 23 18.70 -6.95 5.39
CA GLY A 23 19.78 -7.30 4.45
C GLY A 23 19.25 -7.66 3.06
N CYS A 24 18.33 -8.63 2.98
CA CYS A 24 17.74 -9.05 1.71
C CYS A 24 16.89 -7.95 1.06
N SER A 25 16.13 -7.19 1.87
CA SER A 25 15.37 -6.04 1.37
C SER A 25 16.29 -5.00 0.74
N SER A 26 17.44 -4.73 1.37
CA SER A 26 18.42 -3.76 0.84
C SER A 26 19.02 -4.21 -0.49
N PHE A 27 19.30 -5.51 -0.62
CA PHE A 27 19.74 -6.08 -1.90
C PHE A 27 18.68 -5.91 -3.01
N LEU A 28 17.42 -6.27 -2.72
CA LEU A 28 16.34 -6.12 -3.70
C LEU A 28 16.07 -4.65 -4.06
N LYS A 29 16.15 -3.73 -3.10
CA LYS A 29 16.07 -2.29 -3.38
C LYS A 29 17.19 -1.82 -4.31
N ALA A 30 18.42 -2.25 -4.06
CA ALA A 30 19.55 -1.95 -4.93
C ALA A 30 19.34 -2.52 -6.35
N ALA A 31 18.80 -3.74 -6.46
CA ALA A 31 18.45 -4.34 -7.74
C ALA A 31 17.34 -3.57 -8.48
N ILE A 32 16.30 -3.10 -7.77
CA ILE A 32 15.24 -2.24 -8.32
C ILE A 32 15.86 -0.95 -8.86
N LYS A 33 16.71 -0.27 -8.08
CA LYS A 33 17.40 0.95 -8.52
C LYS A 33 18.27 0.72 -9.75
N TRP A 34 19.11 -0.33 -9.71
CA TRP A 34 19.92 -0.72 -10.85
C TRP A 34 19.05 -0.98 -12.09
N SER A 35 17.95 -1.72 -11.95
CA SER A 35 17.07 -1.98 -13.09
C SER A 35 16.50 -0.70 -13.71
N ALA A 36 16.14 0.29 -12.90
CA ALA A 36 15.65 1.59 -13.37
C ALA A 36 16.74 2.38 -14.13
N GLU A 37 18.01 2.26 -13.73
CA GLU A 37 19.15 2.91 -14.38
C GLU A 37 19.53 2.22 -15.71
N PHE A 38 19.26 0.92 -15.84
CA PHE A 38 19.77 0.07 -16.92
C PHE A 38 18.69 -0.57 -17.81
N GLY A 39 17.49 0.04 -17.91
CA GLY A 39 16.52 -0.27 -18.96
C GLY A 39 15.12 -0.66 -18.52
N ALA A 40 14.85 -0.74 -17.21
CA ALA A 40 13.50 -0.89 -16.69
C ALA A 40 12.79 0.49 -16.58
N PRO A 41 11.47 0.52 -16.29
CA PRO A 41 10.76 1.76 -16.00
C PRO A 41 11.39 2.57 -14.86
N ARG A 42 10.99 3.84 -14.72
CA ARG A 42 11.50 4.76 -13.68
C ARG A 42 11.45 4.19 -12.25
N ASN A 43 10.49 3.30 -11.96
CA ASN A 43 10.31 2.68 -10.64
C ASN A 43 11.02 1.31 -10.52
N GLY A 44 11.89 0.97 -11.47
CA GLY A 44 12.56 -0.33 -11.59
C GLY A 44 11.67 -1.40 -12.22
N SER A 45 12.20 -2.63 -12.26
CA SER A 45 11.51 -3.81 -12.78
C SER A 45 10.27 -4.13 -11.92
N PRO A 46 9.08 -4.29 -12.54
CA PRO A 46 7.88 -4.73 -11.84
C PRO A 46 8.05 -6.06 -11.10
N GLU A 47 8.77 -7.01 -11.69
CA GLU A 47 9.01 -8.34 -11.11
C GLU A 47 9.86 -8.25 -9.83
N LEU A 48 10.86 -7.36 -9.80
CA LEU A 48 11.66 -7.11 -8.61
C LEU A 48 10.84 -6.40 -7.52
N ASN A 49 9.91 -5.53 -7.90
CA ASN A 49 8.98 -4.90 -6.97
C ASN A 49 8.03 -5.93 -6.35
N ASP A 50 7.43 -6.82 -7.15
CA ASP A 50 6.60 -7.93 -6.64
C ASP A 50 7.40 -8.83 -5.69
N MET A 51 8.62 -9.21 -6.08
CA MET A 51 9.50 -10.04 -5.24
C MET A 51 9.80 -9.39 -3.89
N LEU A 52 10.10 -8.09 -3.87
CA LEU A 52 10.36 -7.37 -2.63
C LEU A 52 9.10 -7.23 -1.77
N ALA A 53 7.94 -7.01 -2.39
CA ALA A 53 6.68 -6.92 -1.67
C ALA A 53 6.32 -8.27 -1.00
N GLU A 54 6.44 -9.37 -1.74
CA GLU A 54 6.24 -10.73 -1.25
C GLU A 54 7.22 -11.05 -0.11
N TYR A 55 8.50 -10.73 -0.30
CA TYR A 55 9.55 -10.98 0.70
C TYR A 55 9.31 -10.21 2.01
N ILE A 56 8.98 -8.91 1.93
CA ILE A 56 8.66 -8.10 3.12
C ILE A 56 7.46 -8.70 3.84
N TYR A 57 6.41 -9.10 3.11
CA TYR A 57 5.21 -9.66 3.71
C TYR A 57 5.46 -11.00 4.42
N SER A 58 6.24 -11.90 3.81
CA SER A 58 6.45 -13.25 4.36
C SER A 58 7.49 -13.31 5.47
N GLU A 59 8.55 -12.50 5.38
CA GLU A 59 9.70 -12.65 6.26
C GLU A 59 9.75 -11.63 7.40
N SER A 60 9.01 -10.52 7.32
CA SER A 60 9.04 -9.50 8.37
C SER A 60 8.41 -10.03 9.67
N PRO A 61 9.10 -9.94 10.82
CA PRO A 61 8.51 -10.28 12.12
C PRO A 61 7.27 -9.43 12.45
N GLU A 62 7.30 -8.17 12.01
CA GLU A 62 6.20 -7.22 12.09
C GLU A 62 5.92 -6.70 10.67
N VAL A 63 4.75 -7.02 10.14
CA VAL A 63 4.40 -6.70 8.76
C VAL A 63 3.97 -5.24 8.66
N ASP A 64 4.75 -4.45 7.94
CA ASP A 64 4.37 -3.11 7.51
C ASP A 64 3.63 -3.19 6.17
N MET A 65 2.30 -3.25 6.23
CA MET A 65 1.46 -3.31 5.03
C MET A 65 1.57 -2.06 4.16
N THR A 66 2.02 -0.93 4.71
CA THR A 66 2.26 0.27 3.93
C THR A 66 3.44 0.08 2.99
N ARG A 67 4.54 -0.51 3.49
CA ARG A 67 5.72 -0.84 2.67
C ARG A 67 5.41 -1.93 1.66
N VAL A 68 4.71 -2.98 2.08
CA VAL A 68 4.25 -4.05 1.18
C VAL A 68 3.42 -3.47 0.02
N SER A 69 2.44 -2.62 0.34
CA SER A 69 1.60 -1.95 -0.67
C SER A 69 2.42 -1.09 -1.63
N PHE A 70 3.39 -0.33 -1.11
CA PHE A 70 4.23 0.53 -1.94
C PHE A 70 4.96 -0.25 -3.05
N TYR A 71 5.48 -1.44 -2.76
CA TYR A 71 6.16 -2.24 -3.77
C TYR A 71 5.17 -2.97 -4.69
N PHE A 72 4.10 -3.56 -4.16
CA PHE A 72 3.10 -4.24 -5.00
C PHE A 72 2.46 -3.33 -6.05
N VAL A 73 2.14 -2.08 -5.74
CA VAL A 73 1.53 -1.16 -6.74
C VAL A 73 2.46 -0.78 -7.88
N ARG A 74 3.76 -1.07 -7.74
CA ARG A 74 4.81 -0.91 -8.77
C ARG A 74 5.17 -2.22 -9.45
N GLY A 75 4.57 -3.33 -9.01
CA GLY A 75 4.68 -4.63 -9.64
C GLY A 75 3.72 -4.82 -10.79
N GLU A 76 3.56 -6.06 -11.24
CA GLU A 76 2.70 -6.42 -12.38
C GLU A 76 1.61 -7.45 -12.01
N HIS A 77 1.53 -7.88 -10.74
CA HIS A 77 0.61 -8.93 -10.28
C HIS A 77 -0.45 -8.44 -9.26
N PRO A 78 -1.48 -7.68 -9.67
CA PRO A 78 -2.57 -7.25 -8.78
C PRO A 78 -3.27 -8.41 -8.05
N ARG A 79 -3.36 -9.58 -8.67
CA ARG A 79 -3.94 -10.79 -8.06
C ARG A 79 -3.14 -11.30 -6.86
N LYS A 80 -1.80 -11.26 -6.93
CA LYS A 80 -0.93 -11.63 -5.81
C LYS A 80 -1.08 -10.62 -4.68
N PHE A 81 -1.15 -9.33 -5.02
CA PHE A 81 -1.39 -8.29 -4.02
C PHE A 81 -2.75 -8.48 -3.31
N ALA A 82 -3.80 -8.81 -4.06
CA ALA A 82 -5.10 -9.16 -3.47
C ALA A 82 -4.99 -10.34 -2.50
N SER A 83 -4.26 -11.40 -2.88
CA SER A 83 -4.01 -12.54 -1.98
C SER A 83 -3.29 -12.14 -0.70
N THR A 84 -2.30 -11.25 -0.79
CA THR A 84 -1.60 -10.69 0.37
C THR A 84 -2.53 -9.90 1.28
N LEU A 85 -3.37 -9.02 0.72
CA LEU A 85 -4.36 -8.26 1.48
C LEU A 85 -5.36 -9.18 2.18
N VAL A 86 -5.92 -10.18 1.50
CA VAL A 86 -6.87 -11.12 2.09
C VAL A 86 -6.22 -11.99 3.18
N ASN A 87 -4.96 -12.37 3.01
CA ASN A 87 -4.21 -13.06 4.07
C ASN A 87 -3.97 -12.15 5.29
N PHE A 88 -3.74 -10.85 5.07
CA PHE A 88 -3.60 -9.86 6.13
C PHE A 88 -4.93 -9.63 6.87
N MET A 89 -6.05 -9.54 6.16
CA MET A 89 -7.39 -9.40 6.74
C MET A 89 -7.69 -10.47 7.79
N GLY A 90 -7.29 -11.72 7.54
CA GLY A 90 -7.48 -12.83 8.49
C GLY A 90 -6.59 -12.81 9.74
N LYS A 91 -5.66 -11.84 9.84
CA LYS A 91 -4.65 -11.78 10.90
C LYS A 91 -4.59 -10.42 11.61
N CYS A 92 -5.09 -9.35 10.99
CA CYS A 92 -4.99 -8.00 11.50
C CYS A 92 -6.04 -7.70 12.58
N TYR A 93 -5.86 -6.59 13.30
CA TYR A 93 -6.87 -6.09 14.22
C TYR A 93 -8.08 -5.52 13.45
N PRO A 94 -9.29 -5.51 14.04
CA PRO A 94 -10.46 -4.90 13.41
C PRO A 94 -10.21 -3.43 13.03
N GLY A 95 -10.48 -3.07 11.76
CA GLY A 95 -10.26 -1.72 11.24
C GLY A 95 -8.84 -1.47 10.70
N GLU A 96 -7.96 -2.46 10.68
CA GLU A 96 -6.70 -2.39 9.93
C GLU A 96 -6.87 -2.85 8.47
N ASP A 97 -7.81 -3.76 8.25
CA ASP A 97 -8.14 -4.35 6.96
C ASP A 97 -8.67 -3.31 5.97
N ASP A 98 -9.60 -2.46 6.41
CA ASP A 98 -10.16 -1.44 5.54
C ASP A 98 -9.15 -0.35 5.18
N LEU A 99 -8.25 0.02 6.12
CA LEU A 99 -7.12 0.91 5.87
C LEU A 99 -6.13 0.30 4.86
N ALA A 100 -5.78 -0.98 4.99
CA ALA A 100 -4.86 -1.65 4.08
C ALA A 100 -5.43 -1.71 2.65
N ILE A 101 -6.70 -2.04 2.49
CA ILE A 101 -7.38 -2.06 1.18
C ILE A 101 -7.47 -0.64 0.60
N ALA A 102 -7.90 0.34 1.39
CA ALA A 102 -8.01 1.72 0.93
C ALA A 102 -6.65 2.28 0.49
N ARG A 103 -5.60 2.04 1.26
CA ARG A 103 -4.22 2.42 0.91
C ARG A 103 -3.82 1.83 -0.43
N ALA A 104 -4.01 0.52 -0.61
CA ALA A 104 -3.62 -0.18 -1.82
C ALA A 104 -4.29 0.42 -3.06
N VAL A 105 -5.60 0.66 -2.99
CA VAL A 105 -6.37 1.29 -4.07
C VAL A 105 -5.90 2.73 -4.32
N LEU A 106 -5.78 3.55 -3.27
CA LEU A 106 -5.34 4.94 -3.40
C LEU A 106 -3.91 5.05 -3.96
N MET A 107 -3.02 4.11 -3.61
CA MET A 107 -1.68 4.06 -4.16
C MET A 107 -1.67 3.73 -5.66
N TYR A 108 -2.44 2.74 -6.13
CA TYR A 108 -2.60 2.50 -7.57
C TYR A 108 -3.16 3.73 -8.30
N LEU A 109 -4.20 4.35 -7.75
CA LEU A 109 -4.79 5.56 -8.31
C LEU A 109 -3.78 6.71 -8.33
N SER A 110 -2.97 6.88 -7.30
CA SER A 110 -1.90 7.88 -7.30
C SER A 110 -0.86 7.62 -8.39
N LEU A 111 -0.76 6.41 -8.95
CA LEU A 111 0.09 6.10 -10.10
C LEU A 111 -0.65 6.20 -11.45
N SER A 112 -1.84 6.80 -11.46
CA SER A 112 -2.76 6.82 -12.61
C SER A 112 -3.18 5.43 -13.11
N ASN A 113 -3.05 4.40 -12.27
CA ASN A 113 -3.37 3.03 -12.63
C ASN A 113 -4.79 2.65 -12.19
N LEU A 114 -5.79 3.22 -12.86
CA LEU A 114 -7.20 2.95 -12.57
C LEU A 114 -7.59 1.50 -12.88
N ARG A 115 -6.97 0.88 -13.89
CA ARG A 115 -7.24 -0.51 -14.26
C ARG A 115 -6.93 -1.43 -13.08
N ASP A 116 -5.68 -1.41 -12.61
CA ASP A 116 -5.24 -2.35 -11.59
C ASP A 116 -5.85 -2.02 -10.22
N ALA A 117 -6.22 -0.76 -9.97
CA ALA A 117 -7.01 -0.38 -8.80
C ALA A 117 -8.39 -1.07 -8.75
N ASN A 118 -9.09 -1.14 -9.90
CA ASN A 118 -10.36 -1.86 -9.99
C ASN A 118 -10.15 -3.37 -9.90
N ASP A 119 -9.17 -3.90 -10.66
CA ASP A 119 -8.86 -5.34 -10.66
C ASP A 119 -8.46 -5.84 -9.26
N LEU A 120 -7.70 -5.05 -8.50
CA LEU A 120 -7.36 -5.33 -7.10
C LEU A 120 -8.63 -5.42 -6.25
N MET A 121 -9.51 -4.42 -6.33
CA MET A 121 -10.73 -4.37 -5.51
C MET A 121 -11.66 -5.56 -5.78
N ASP A 122 -11.81 -5.94 -7.05
CA ASP A 122 -12.62 -7.08 -7.46
C ASP A 122 -12.01 -8.40 -7.00
N GLU A 123 -10.69 -8.55 -7.15
CA GLU A 123 -10.00 -9.78 -6.73
C GLU A 123 -9.96 -9.93 -5.20
N VAL A 124 -9.82 -8.85 -4.43
CA VAL A 124 -9.91 -8.90 -2.96
C VAL A 124 -11.29 -9.39 -2.53
N LYS A 125 -12.38 -8.83 -3.10
CA LYS A 125 -13.75 -9.27 -2.79
C LYS A 125 -13.94 -10.75 -3.11
N LYS A 126 -13.54 -11.17 -4.32
CA LYS A 126 -13.63 -12.56 -4.78
C LYS A 126 -12.85 -13.53 -3.89
N GLN A 127 -11.62 -13.17 -3.52
CA GLN A 127 -10.78 -14.04 -2.69
C GLN A 127 -11.23 -14.07 -1.23
N ALA A 128 -11.74 -12.96 -0.69
CA ALA A 128 -12.33 -12.92 0.65
C ALA A 128 -13.56 -13.85 0.72
N GLU A 129 -14.46 -13.78 -0.28
CA GLU A 129 -15.61 -14.68 -0.40
C GLU A 129 -15.16 -16.15 -0.50
N SER A 130 -14.18 -16.45 -1.36
CA SER A 130 -13.65 -17.81 -1.51
C SER A 130 -13.03 -18.36 -0.22
N LYS A 131 -12.49 -17.50 0.65
CA LYS A 131 -11.92 -17.88 1.94
C LYS A 131 -12.90 -17.76 3.10
N GLN A 132 -14.16 -17.42 2.83
CA GLN A 132 -15.21 -17.20 3.84
C GLN A 132 -14.81 -16.15 4.89
N LEU A 133 -14.06 -15.13 4.44
CA LEU A 133 -13.71 -13.97 5.26
C LEU A 133 -14.72 -12.86 5.00
N ASP A 134 -15.16 -12.21 6.07
CA ASP A 134 -16.04 -11.05 5.96
C ASP A 134 -15.28 -9.88 5.32
N PHE A 135 -15.78 -9.41 4.18
CA PHE A 135 -15.25 -8.20 3.55
C PHE A 135 -15.68 -6.96 4.34
N PRO A 136 -14.77 -6.00 4.64
CA PRO A 136 -15.08 -4.86 5.49
C PRO A 136 -16.21 -4.01 4.92
N LYS A 137 -17.24 -3.78 5.73
CA LYS A 137 -18.39 -2.94 5.41
C LYS A 137 -18.28 -1.60 6.14
N SER A 138 -17.25 -0.82 5.81
CA SER A 138 -16.99 0.49 6.43
C SER A 138 -17.27 1.65 5.48
N ASP A 139 -17.45 2.85 6.04
CA ASP A 139 -17.57 4.08 5.26
C ASP A 139 -16.34 4.35 4.38
N LEU A 140 -15.17 3.92 4.83
CA LEU A 140 -13.93 4.02 4.04
C LEU A 140 -13.98 3.14 2.80
N ILE A 141 -14.42 1.89 2.94
CA ILE A 141 -14.61 1.00 1.79
C ILE A 141 -15.69 1.54 0.85
N GLN A 142 -16.77 2.10 1.40
CA GLN A 142 -17.81 2.73 0.60
C GLN A 142 -17.28 3.93 -0.19
N PHE A 143 -16.46 4.79 0.44
CA PHE A 143 -15.75 5.88 -0.21
C PHE A 143 -14.89 5.36 -1.37
N ILE A 144 -14.09 4.32 -1.15
CA ILE A 144 -13.21 3.74 -2.19
C ILE A 144 -14.03 3.23 -3.39
N ASN A 145 -15.15 2.52 -3.15
CA ASN A 145 -16.02 2.05 -4.22
C ASN A 145 -16.62 3.20 -5.04
N TYR A 146 -17.02 4.31 -4.39
CA TYR A 146 -17.52 5.49 -5.09
C TYR A 146 -16.42 6.27 -5.81
N LEU A 147 -15.22 6.35 -5.22
CA LEU A 147 -14.07 6.99 -5.82
C LEU A 147 -13.68 6.29 -7.14
N LEU A 148 -13.58 4.96 -7.14
CA LEU A 148 -13.28 4.16 -8.34
C LEU A 148 -14.27 4.45 -9.48
N GLN A 149 -15.58 4.51 -9.17
CA GLN A 149 -16.62 4.85 -10.15
C GLN A 149 -16.57 6.31 -10.62
N THR A 150 -16.15 7.23 -9.74
CA THR A 150 -16.04 8.66 -10.03
C THR A 150 -14.88 8.92 -10.99
N LEU A 151 -13.75 8.24 -10.82
CA LEU A 151 -12.57 8.39 -11.68
C LEU A 151 -12.74 7.82 -13.09
N GLN A 152 -13.79 7.03 -13.34
CA GLN A 152 -14.17 6.61 -14.71
C GLN A 152 -14.76 7.75 -15.55
N ARG A 153 -15.04 8.90 -14.93
CA ARG A 153 -15.75 10.04 -15.52
C ARG A 153 -14.98 11.33 -15.25
N ASP A 154 -15.16 12.31 -16.10
CA ASP A 154 -14.72 13.68 -15.81
C ASP A 154 -15.69 14.32 -14.79
N ALA A 155 -15.48 14.02 -13.52
CA ALA A 155 -16.42 14.31 -12.43
C ALA A 155 -15.72 14.92 -11.19
N PHE A 156 -14.83 15.90 -11.41
CA PHE A 156 -14.12 16.58 -10.30
C PHE A 156 -15.04 17.14 -9.19
N PRO A 157 -16.21 17.73 -9.47
CA PRO A 157 -17.13 18.16 -8.41
C PRO A 157 -17.60 17.02 -7.51
N LEU A 158 -17.87 15.84 -8.09
CA LEU A 158 -18.26 14.64 -7.34
C LEU A 158 -17.10 14.12 -6.50
N PHE A 159 -15.88 14.12 -7.05
CA PHE A 159 -14.66 13.77 -6.30
C PHE A 159 -14.51 14.62 -5.03
N ASN A 160 -14.67 15.94 -5.13
CA ASN A 160 -14.59 16.83 -3.95
C ASN A 160 -15.72 16.59 -2.96
N MET A 161 -16.94 16.36 -3.43
CA MET A 161 -18.07 16.03 -2.56
C MET A 161 -17.82 14.75 -1.78
N LEU A 162 -17.27 13.71 -2.42
CA LEU A 162 -16.89 12.46 -1.76
C LEU A 162 -15.83 12.71 -0.67
N ARG A 163 -14.76 13.46 -0.98
CA ARG A 163 -13.72 13.80 0.02
C ARG A 163 -14.29 14.50 1.25
N GLN A 164 -15.23 15.43 1.05
CA GLN A 164 -15.87 16.16 2.15
C GLN A 164 -16.79 15.26 2.96
N SER A 165 -17.60 14.44 2.28
CA SER A 165 -18.61 13.58 2.92
C SER A 165 -18.00 12.45 3.73
N TYR A 166 -16.86 11.92 3.27
CA TYR A 166 -16.14 10.80 3.90
C TYR A 166 -14.92 11.25 4.70
N ARG A 167 -14.82 12.54 5.03
CA ARG A 167 -13.64 13.10 5.71
C ARG A 167 -13.27 12.36 7.00
N SER A 168 -14.26 11.99 7.82
CA SER A 168 -14.02 11.31 9.10
C SER A 168 -13.30 9.97 8.97
N CYS A 169 -13.58 9.19 7.91
CA CYS A 169 -12.93 7.91 7.68
C CYS A 169 -11.61 8.05 6.91
N ILE A 170 -11.47 9.09 6.07
CA ILE A 170 -10.21 9.43 5.38
C ILE A 170 -9.17 9.93 6.41
N ASP A 171 -9.57 10.80 7.33
CA ASP A 171 -8.66 11.43 8.31
C ASP A 171 -8.14 10.44 9.38
N ARG A 172 -8.62 9.18 9.40
CA ARG A 172 -8.00 8.07 10.15
C ARG A 172 -6.55 7.86 9.71
N GLU A 173 -6.24 8.18 8.46
CA GLU A 173 -4.92 8.08 7.88
C GLU A 173 -4.53 9.36 7.13
N PRO A 174 -3.67 10.21 7.72
CA PRO A 174 -3.25 11.47 7.10
C PRO A 174 -2.68 11.31 5.69
N ALA A 175 -1.98 10.21 5.40
CA ALA A 175 -1.40 9.92 4.09
C ALA A 175 -2.45 9.77 2.97
N PHE A 176 -3.71 9.46 3.30
CA PHE A 176 -4.78 9.36 2.29
C PHE A 176 -5.13 10.71 1.68
N ASN A 177 -5.08 11.79 2.45
CA ASN A 177 -5.33 13.13 1.90
C ASN A 177 -4.28 13.51 0.85
N GLU A 178 -3.02 13.17 1.09
CA GLU A 178 -1.93 13.42 0.15
C GLU A 178 -2.06 12.54 -1.11
N LEU A 179 -2.43 11.27 -0.96
CA LEU A 179 -2.76 10.40 -2.10
C LEU A 179 -3.95 10.93 -2.90
N LEU A 180 -4.97 11.47 -2.24
CA LEU A 180 -6.12 12.08 -2.91
C LEU A 180 -5.75 13.36 -3.66
N ASP A 181 -4.79 14.13 -3.15
CA ASP A 181 -4.26 15.28 -3.87
C ASP A 181 -3.43 14.86 -5.10
N GLU A 182 -2.63 13.78 -5.02
CA GLU A 182 -1.99 13.15 -6.20
C GLU A 182 -3.03 12.74 -7.25
N ILE A 183 -4.10 12.08 -6.80
CA ILE A 183 -5.16 11.58 -7.67
C ILE A 183 -5.87 12.75 -8.35
N ALA A 184 -6.19 13.82 -7.62
CA ALA A 184 -6.84 15.00 -8.18
C ALA A 184 -5.98 15.68 -9.25
N GLU A 185 -4.67 15.79 -9.01
CA GLU A 185 -3.72 16.31 -9.98
C GLU A 185 -3.66 15.45 -11.25
N LYS A 186 -3.55 14.13 -11.08
CA LYS A 186 -3.34 13.21 -12.21
C LYS A 186 -4.59 12.95 -13.04
N PHE A 187 -5.77 12.90 -12.43
CA PHE A 187 -7.03 12.62 -13.13
C PHE A 187 -7.78 13.87 -13.58
N TYR A 188 -7.59 15.01 -12.91
CA TYR A 188 -8.35 16.24 -13.19
C TYR A 188 -7.47 17.47 -13.48
N GLY A 189 -6.14 17.33 -13.46
CA GLY A 189 -5.22 18.44 -13.78
C GLY A 189 -5.21 19.57 -12.74
N VAL A 190 -5.68 19.30 -11.52
CA VAL A 190 -5.77 20.30 -10.46
C VAL A 190 -4.40 20.51 -9.85
N GLN A 191 -3.94 21.76 -9.81
CA GLN A 191 -2.69 22.09 -9.13
C GLN A 191 -2.84 21.90 -7.62
N ARG A 192 -1.93 21.13 -7.01
CA ARG A 192 -1.90 20.95 -5.55
C ARG A 192 -1.67 22.28 -4.85
N ARG A 193 -2.39 22.48 -3.75
CA ARG A 193 -2.27 23.69 -2.90
C ARG A 193 -1.52 23.44 -1.59
N SER A 194 -1.00 22.24 -1.32
CA SER A 194 -0.51 21.87 0.02
C SER A 194 0.98 22.20 0.25
N PRO A 195 1.33 22.91 1.35
CA PRO A 195 2.72 23.08 1.83
C PRO A 195 3.41 21.77 2.27
N LEU A 196 2.65 20.67 2.45
CA LEU A 196 3.16 19.36 2.88
C LEU A 196 3.80 18.54 1.74
N GLN A 197 3.89 19.10 0.53
CA GLN A 197 4.47 18.48 -0.66
C GLN A 197 5.87 17.88 -0.41
N GLY A 198 6.71 18.55 0.39
CA GLY A 198 8.04 18.05 0.76
C GLY A 198 7.96 16.79 1.62
N MET A 199 7.03 16.75 2.59
CA MET A 199 6.89 15.64 3.54
C MET A 199 6.34 14.37 2.88
N PHE A 200 5.48 14.49 1.86
CA PHE A 200 5.01 13.33 1.11
C PHE A 200 6.11 12.75 0.21
N GLY A 201 6.91 13.62 -0.42
CA GLY A 201 8.12 13.21 -1.12
C GLY A 201 9.08 12.45 -0.19
N ASP A 202 9.31 12.98 1.01
CA ASP A 202 10.15 12.35 2.03
C ASP A 202 9.58 11.02 2.54
N PHE A 203 8.25 10.90 2.65
CA PHE A 203 7.61 9.63 3.01
C PHE A 203 7.84 8.56 1.93
N PHE A 204 7.61 8.87 0.66
CA PHE A 204 7.88 7.92 -0.44
C PHE A 204 9.38 7.59 -0.55
N LYS A 205 10.23 8.58 -0.28
CA LYS A 205 11.70 8.41 -0.22
C LYS A 205 12.12 7.47 0.92
N MET A 206 11.54 7.64 2.10
CA MET A 206 11.76 6.76 3.26
C MET A 206 11.29 5.34 2.99
N MET A 207 10.16 5.16 2.29
CA MET A 207 9.60 3.86 1.92
C MET A 207 10.44 3.16 0.83
N GLY A 208 10.96 3.93 -0.13
CA GLY A 208 11.91 3.50 -1.16
C GLY A 208 13.32 3.24 -0.63
N GLY A 209 13.68 3.82 0.53
CA GLY A 209 14.97 3.62 1.19
C GLY A 209 16.08 4.58 0.78
N ASP A 210 15.79 5.74 0.21
CA ASP A 210 16.78 6.77 -0.15
C ASP A 210 17.23 7.59 1.09
N SER A 211 17.61 6.89 2.16
CA SER A 211 18.19 7.48 3.37
C SER A 211 19.58 6.92 3.64
N MET A 212 20.44 6.94 2.61
CA MET A 212 21.90 7.16 2.61
C MET A 212 22.49 6.75 1.25
#